data_AF-A0A9D5TA68-F1
#
_entry.id   AF-A0A9D5TA68-F1
#
_cell.length_a   1.000
_cell.length_b   1.000
_cell.length_c   1.000
_cell.angle_alpha   90.00
_cell.angle_beta   90.00
_cell.angle_gamma   90.00
#
_symmetry.space_group_name_H-M   'P 1'
#
loop_
_entity.id
_entity.type
_entity.pdbx_description
1 polymer ?
#
loop_
_entity_poly.entity_id
_entity_poly.type
_entity_poly.pdbx_seq_one_letter_code
_entity_poly.pdbx_strand_id
1 'polypeptide(L)'
;MNFPKMIDNASVLYYTPENCYGEVYYTTGVLAEQIRYLAICKYENDTSYYLFGCNADQEVVSDSPWESADECMRVAQSSYNCAVSWIAMT
;
A
#
# COMPACT_ATOMS: atom_id res chain seq x y z
N MET A 1 12.67 -9.39 6.84
CA MET A 1 12.16 -9.01 5.51
C MET A 1 12.77 -7.67 5.15
N ASN A 2 13.19 -7.46 3.90
CA ASN A 2 13.71 -6.19 3.42
C ASN A 2 12.64 -5.56 2.51
N PHE A 3 11.88 -4.61 3.02
CA PHE A 3 10.90 -3.86 2.21
C PHE A 3 11.58 -2.60 1.65
N PRO A 4 11.26 -2.13 0.43
CA PRO A 4 11.98 -1.03 -0.19
C PRO A 4 11.76 0.26 0.60
N LYS A 5 12.83 1.05 0.76
CA LYS A 5 12.72 2.38 1.38
C LYS A 5 12.03 3.40 0.47
N MET A 6 11.94 3.08 -0.81
CA MET A 6 11.36 3.94 -1.84
C MET A 6 10.66 3.08 -2.89
N ILE A 7 9.46 3.49 -3.29
CA ILE A 7 8.66 2.86 -4.35
C ILE A 7 8.15 3.99 -5.24
N ASP A 8 8.32 3.90 -6.56
CA ASP A 8 7.92 4.94 -7.53
C ASP A 8 8.41 6.36 -7.19
N ASN A 9 9.58 6.48 -6.58
CA ASN A 9 10.16 7.74 -6.05
C ASN A 9 9.42 8.35 -4.84
N ALA A 10 8.49 7.61 -4.23
CA ALA A 10 7.89 7.95 -2.95
C ALA A 10 8.65 7.25 -1.81
N SER A 11 8.99 8.00 -0.75
CA SER A 11 9.60 7.42 0.45
C SER A 11 8.57 6.61 1.21
N VAL A 12 8.91 5.38 1.60
CA VAL A 12 8.04 4.51 2.40
C VAL A 12 8.18 4.90 3.87
N LEU A 13 7.06 5.24 4.51
CA LEU A 13 6.98 5.58 5.93
C LEU A 13 6.55 4.37 6.77
N TYR A 14 5.58 3.63 6.27
CA TYR A 14 5.07 2.41 6.90
C TYR A 14 4.80 1.34 5.84
N TYR A 15 4.89 0.09 6.23
CA TYR A 15 4.54 -1.04 5.39
C TYR A 15 3.91 -2.16 6.22
N THR A 16 3.31 -3.14 5.57
CA THR A 16 2.74 -4.32 6.23
C THR A 16 3.60 -5.56 6.02
N PRO A 17 3.48 -6.59 6.88
CA PRO A 17 3.84 -7.94 6.49
C PRO A 17 3.10 -8.39 5.23
N GLU A 18 3.57 -9.46 4.62
CA GLU A 18 2.85 -10.09 3.51
C GLU A 18 1.51 -10.66 4.00
N ASN A 19 0.44 -10.36 3.27
CA ASN A 19 -0.88 -10.96 3.49
C ASN A 19 -1.68 -10.98 2.18
N CYS A 20 -2.96 -11.37 2.22
CA CYS A 20 -3.89 -11.16 1.12
C CYS A 20 -4.77 -9.94 1.44
N TYR A 21 -4.36 -8.77 0.95
CA TYR A 21 -5.12 -7.53 1.16
C TYR A 21 -6.23 -7.37 0.13
N GLY A 22 -6.07 -7.90 -1.08
CA GLY A 22 -7.14 -7.87 -2.07
C GLY A 22 -6.71 -8.40 -3.42
N GLU A 23 -7.66 -8.42 -4.35
CA GLU A 23 -7.47 -8.89 -5.71
C GLU A 23 -7.97 -7.82 -6.67
N VAL A 24 -7.20 -7.56 -7.72
CA VAL A 24 -7.54 -6.66 -8.80
C VAL A 24 -7.85 -7.49 -10.03
N TYR A 25 -8.97 -7.19 -10.67
CA TYR A 25 -9.47 -7.94 -11.81
C TYR A 25 -9.50 -7.05 -13.05
N TYR A 26 -9.18 -7.63 -14.20
CA TYR A 26 -9.51 -7.01 -15.48
C TYR A 26 -11.03 -6.87 -15.62
N THR A 27 -11.48 -5.99 -16.51
CA THR A 27 -12.91 -5.84 -16.83
C THR A 27 -13.56 -7.12 -17.37
N THR A 28 -12.75 -8.06 -17.86
CA THR A 28 -13.18 -9.40 -18.28
C THR A 28 -13.46 -10.36 -17.12
N GLY A 29 -13.17 -9.97 -15.88
CA GLY A 29 -13.28 -10.82 -14.68
C GLY A 29 -12.08 -11.75 -14.45
N VAL A 30 -11.04 -11.66 -15.28
CA VAL A 30 -9.78 -12.39 -15.07
C VAL A 30 -8.96 -11.69 -13.98
N LEU A 31 -8.43 -12.45 -13.03
CA LEU A 31 -7.52 -11.93 -12.00
C LEU A 31 -6.30 -11.31 -12.68
N ALA A 32 -6.08 -10.02 -12.43
CA ALA A 32 -4.96 -9.26 -12.94
C ALA A 32 -3.79 -9.31 -11.96
N GLU A 33 -4.03 -8.87 -10.72
CA GLU A 33 -3.00 -8.72 -9.69
C GLU A 33 -3.56 -9.07 -8.31
N GLN A 34 -2.67 -9.48 -7.40
CA GLN A 34 -3.00 -9.63 -5.97
C GLN A 34 -2.24 -8.59 -5.15
N ILE A 35 -2.95 -7.89 -4.28
CA ILE A 35 -2.34 -6.96 -3.33
C ILE A 35 -1.84 -7.76 -2.13
N ARG A 36 -0.51 -7.87 -2.02
CA ARG A 36 0.21 -8.65 -1.02
C ARG A 36 0.78 -7.81 0.12
N TYR A 37 1.00 -6.53 -0.13
CA TYR A 37 1.48 -5.56 0.85
C TYR A 37 0.69 -4.26 0.75
N LEU A 38 0.63 -3.53 1.85
CA LEU A 38 0.28 -2.12 1.85
C LEU A 38 1.50 -1.30 2.26
N ALA A 39 1.64 -0.12 1.68
CA ALA A 39 2.65 0.85 2.06
C ALA A 39 2.05 2.24 2.19
N ILE A 40 2.47 2.99 3.21
CA ILE A 40 2.17 4.41 3.34
C ILE A 40 3.40 5.17 2.88
N CYS A 41 3.24 5.92 1.80
CA CYS A 41 4.33 6.57 1.10
C CYS A 41 4.15 8.10 1.07
N LYS A 42 5.25 8.82 0.86
CA LYS A 42 5.25 10.26 0.68
C LYS A 42 6.23 10.70 -0.40
N TYR A 43 5.74 11.47 -1.36
CA TYR A 43 6.58 12.17 -2.32
C TYR A 43 7.17 13.44 -1.68
N GLU A 44 8.42 13.76 -2.03
CA GLU A 44 9.17 14.87 -1.42
C GLU A 44 8.44 16.23 -1.54
N ASN A 45 7.80 16.48 -2.68
CA ASN A 45 7.15 17.76 -3.00
C ASN A 45 5.61 17.70 -2.93
N ASP A 46 5.04 16.68 -2.30
CA ASP A 46 3.59 16.53 -2.14
C ASP A 46 3.20 16.62 -0.66
N THR A 47 2.11 17.33 -0.38
CA THR A 47 1.55 17.43 0.97
C THR A 47 0.81 16.17 1.39
N SER A 48 0.27 15.40 0.44
CA SER A 48 -0.49 14.19 0.69
C SER A 48 0.37 13.02 1.17
N TYR A 49 -0.32 12.04 1.75
CA TYR A 49 0.20 10.72 2.07
C TYR A 49 -0.50 9.73 1.16
N TYR A 50 0.23 8.74 0.69
CA TYR A 50 -0.31 7.78 -0.26
C TYR A 50 -0.43 6.41 0.38
N LEU A 51 -1.59 5.78 0.26
CA LEU A 51 -1.78 4.37 0.56
C LEU A 51 -1.58 3.59 -0.74
N PHE A 52 -0.46 2.89 -0.83
CA PHE A 52 -0.15 1.98 -1.93
C PHE A 52 -0.60 0.56 -1.57
N GLY A 53 -1.19 -0.13 -2.55
CA GLY A 53 -1.30 -1.59 -2.58
C GLY A 53 -0.25 -2.14 -3.52
N CYS A 54 0.58 -3.06 -3.04
CA CYS A 54 1.68 -3.64 -3.80
C CYS A 54 1.52 -5.14 -4.02
N ASN A 55 2.02 -5.67 -5.13
CA ASN A 55 2.04 -7.10 -5.43
C ASN A 55 3.15 -7.85 -4.67
N ALA A 56 3.31 -9.17 -4.92
CA ALA A 56 4.33 -9.99 -4.28
C ALA A 56 5.77 -9.50 -4.54
N ASP A 57 5.99 -8.85 -5.68
CA ASP A 57 7.27 -8.28 -6.10
C ASP A 57 7.48 -6.84 -5.59
N GLN A 58 6.57 -6.35 -4.74
CA GLN A 58 6.58 -5.01 -4.13
C GLN A 58 6.41 -3.86 -5.13
N GLU A 59 5.87 -4.16 -6.32
CA GLU A 59 5.48 -3.18 -7.33
C GLU A 59 4.08 -2.62 -7.02
N VAL A 60 3.85 -1.35 -7.35
CA VAL A 60 2.56 -0.68 -7.09
C VAL A 60 1.48 -1.22 -8.03
N VAL A 61 0.38 -1.68 -7.45
CA VAL A 61 -0.83 -2.11 -8.17
C VAL A 61 -1.91 -1.04 -8.12
N SER A 62 -1.99 -0.32 -6.99
CA SER A 62 -2.96 0.75 -6.77
C SER A 62 -2.42 1.77 -5.78
N ASP A 63 -2.77 3.04 -5.95
CA ASP A 63 -2.48 4.09 -4.99
C ASP A 63 -3.69 4.99 -4.73
N SER A 64 -3.72 5.60 -3.54
CA SER A 64 -4.74 6.59 -3.18
C SER A 64 -4.15 7.66 -2.26
N PRO A 65 -4.38 8.96 -2.54
CA PRO A 65 -3.90 10.06 -1.71
C PRO A 65 -4.86 10.35 -0.54
N TRP A 66 -4.29 10.71 0.61
CA TRP A 66 -4.96 11.03 1.87
C TRP A 66 -4.28 12.19 2.60
N GLU A 67 -4.98 12.80 3.56
CA GLU A 67 -4.49 13.99 4.27
C GLU A 67 -3.40 13.66 5.29
N SER A 68 -3.36 12.41 5.78
CA SER A 68 -2.40 11.96 6.80
C SER A 68 -2.10 10.47 6.72
N ALA A 69 -0.99 10.05 7.33
CA ALA A 69 -0.68 8.62 7.50
C ALA A 69 -1.76 7.89 8.33
N ASP A 70 -2.30 8.54 9.37
CA ASP A 70 -3.39 7.97 10.19
C ASP A 70 -4.64 7.72 9.35
N GLU A 71 -4.94 8.61 8.40
CA GLU A 71 -6.04 8.40 7.47
C GLU A 71 -5.79 7.22 6.52
N CYS A 72 -4.58 7.07 5.98
CA CYS A 72 -4.22 5.88 5.22
C CYS A 72 -4.46 4.60 6.04
N MET A 73 -4.06 4.58 7.33
CA MET A 73 -4.27 3.44 8.22
C MET A 73 -5.76 3.16 8.45
N ARG A 74 -6.57 4.20 8.67
CA ARG A 74 -8.03 4.10 8.86
C ARG A 74 -8.71 3.54 7.61
N VAL A 75 -8.36 4.04 6.44
CA VAL A 75 -8.90 3.57 5.15
C VAL A 75 -8.55 2.11 4.95
N ALA A 76 -7.27 1.74 5.07
CA ALA A 76 -6.82 0.35 4.95
C ALA A 76 -7.60 -0.59 5.88
N GLN A 77 -7.83 -0.18 7.13
CA GLN A 77 -8.58 -0.99 8.11
C GLN A 77 -10.05 -1.19 7.73
N SER A 78 -10.64 -0.28 6.96
CA SER A 78 -12.04 -0.36 6.50
C SER A 78 -12.21 -0.97 5.11
N SER A 79 -11.20 -0.87 4.26
CA SER A 79 -11.24 -1.29 2.85
C SER A 79 -10.79 -2.73 2.63
N TYR A 80 -10.00 -3.29 3.55
CA TYR A 80 -9.45 -4.63 3.44
C TYR A 80 -10.02 -5.55 4.53
N ASN A 81 -10.42 -6.76 4.15
CA ASN A 81 -11.10 -7.73 5.03
C ASN A 81 -10.16 -8.46 6.00
N CYS A 82 -9.01 -7.87 6.33
CA CYS A 82 -8.04 -8.46 7.24
C CYS A 82 -7.53 -7.42 8.25
N ALA A 83 -7.00 -7.89 9.38
CA ALA A 83 -6.33 -7.02 10.33
C ALA A 83 -5.06 -6.45 9.68
N VAL A 84 -4.91 -5.13 9.71
CA VAL A 84 -3.74 -4.45 9.15
C VAL A 84 -2.76 -4.14 10.27
N SER A 85 -1.55 -4.69 10.19
CA SER A 85 -0.47 -4.41 11.13
C SER A 85 0.63 -3.63 10.42
N TRP A 86 0.98 -2.47 10.96
CA TRP A 86 1.95 -1.56 10.36
C TRP A 86 3.33 -1.69 11.00
N ILE A 87 4.36 -1.68 10.16
CA ILE A 87 5.76 -1.63 10.54
C ILE A 87 6.32 -0.29 10.05
N ALA A 88 6.91 0.49 10.96
CA ALA A 88 7.57 1.73 10.59
C ALA A 88 8.86 1.45 9.80
N MET A 89 9.11 2.22 8.75
CA MET A 89 10.36 2.16 8.00
C MET A 89 11.49 2.82 8.81
N THR A 90 12.60 2.11 8.98
CA THR A 90 13.81 2.56 9.70
C THR A 90 15.02 2.68 8.78
#